data_AF-A0A3D8Q4Z2-F1
#
_entry.id   AF-A0A3D8Q4Z2-F1
#
_cell.length_a   1.000
_cell.length_b   1.000
_cell.length_c   1.000
_cell.angle_alpha   90.00
_cell.angle_beta   90.00
_cell.angle_gamma   90.00
#
_symmetry.space_group_name_H-M   'P 1'
#
loop_
_entity.id
_entity.type
_entity.pdbx_description
1 polymer ?
#
loop_
_entity_poly.entity_id
_entity_poly.type
_entity_poly.pdbx_seq_one_letter_code
_entity_poly.pdbx_strand_id
1 'polypeptide(L)'
;MRHSRLCLLWAFTLFLNVLSNNNSVAYELLYYYYVYKMEWESEPANSRTIATGCVPNGGRAGICYFDEFADYVMNDAQFSDNYTPNALTDHTTEPSASSVTAINNAISQGGISSARYDLNHLSTALTGVTSMPDVLNYMLRAANDAINFGGVTQDSMEMAAEMSSAAKNARVPDITAGQYSALRAQFPSIVQDYLAFNDVFDWDATFTEIDDAISSGAISSTVGNGYKASLTAFTRTFGKPGYGYTVSDETHVAILSGFSDTINQINQGINDLTAGTAALASLSECSSDEGSVSSSSSSSSKRKRMALENAGPRKRALAEVDVDFEDGLRGKRHQGVRMGVVSEL
;
A
#
# COMPACT_ATOMS: atom_id res chain seq x y z
N MET A 1 -43.14 -3.51 6.93
CA MET A 1 -41.90 -4.05 7.54
C MET A 1 -41.04 -4.93 6.60
N ARG A 2 -41.38 -5.13 5.32
CA ARG A 2 -40.53 -5.88 4.37
C ARG A 2 -39.45 -5.03 3.67
N HIS A 3 -39.64 -3.72 3.57
CA HIS A 3 -38.72 -2.83 2.82
C HIS A 3 -37.50 -2.39 3.65
N SER A 4 -37.62 -2.28 4.97
CA SER A 4 -36.51 -1.92 5.86
C SER A 4 -35.40 -2.98 5.93
N ARG A 5 -35.74 -4.27 5.73
CA ARG A 5 -34.76 -5.36 5.69
C ARG A 5 -33.97 -5.41 4.38
N LEU A 6 -34.58 -4.99 3.27
CA LEU A 6 -33.91 -4.85 1.97
C LEU A 6 -32.95 -3.66 1.95
N CYS A 7 -33.34 -2.52 2.53
CA CYS A 7 -32.42 -1.37 2.68
C CYS A 7 -31.25 -1.67 3.61
N LEU A 8 -31.45 -2.46 4.68
CA LEU A 8 -30.36 -2.90 5.56
C LEU A 8 -29.41 -3.88 4.87
N LEU A 9 -29.91 -4.81 4.05
CA LEU A 9 -29.07 -5.69 3.24
C LEU A 9 -28.26 -4.90 2.20
N TRP A 10 -28.88 -3.93 1.53
CA TRP A 10 -28.20 -3.02 0.61
C TRP A 10 -27.15 -2.14 1.30
N ALA A 11 -27.45 -1.64 2.50
CA ALA A 11 -26.49 -0.88 3.31
C ALA A 11 -25.32 -1.76 3.73
N PHE A 12 -25.57 -2.98 4.22
CA PHE A 12 -24.49 -3.91 4.61
C PHE A 12 -23.60 -4.33 3.42
N THR A 13 -24.15 -4.50 2.22
CA THR A 13 -23.33 -4.75 1.02
C THR A 13 -22.51 -3.53 0.57
N LEU A 14 -22.90 -2.32 0.97
CA LEU A 14 -22.15 -1.09 0.68
C LEU A 14 -21.03 -0.85 1.71
N PHE A 15 -21.18 -1.33 2.95
CA PHE A 15 -20.22 -1.11 4.06
C PHE A 15 -19.11 -2.16 4.20
N LEU A 16 -19.10 -3.22 3.38
CA LEU A 16 -18.10 -4.31 3.45
C LEU A 16 -16.94 -4.16 2.46
N ASN A 17 -16.77 -2.99 1.87
CA ASN A 17 -15.92 -2.85 0.69
C ASN A 17 -14.60 -2.17 1.05
N VAL A 18 -13.49 -2.91 0.94
CA VAL A 18 -12.20 -2.36 0.50
C VAL A 18 -12.55 -1.39 -0.65
N LEU A 19 -12.40 -0.08 -0.47
CA LEU A 19 -12.91 0.90 -1.44
C LEU A 19 -12.25 0.65 -2.80
N SER A 20 -13.00 -0.02 -3.67
CA SER A 20 -12.59 -0.34 -5.03
C SER A 20 -12.47 0.98 -5.78
N ASN A 21 -11.26 1.31 -6.19
CA ASN A 21 -11.02 2.37 -7.15
C ASN A 21 -10.42 1.69 -8.39
N ASN A 22 -11.23 1.60 -9.45
CA ASN A 22 -10.82 0.96 -10.69
C ASN A 22 -9.64 1.67 -11.38
N ASN A 23 -9.37 2.94 -11.05
CA ASN A 23 -8.21 3.66 -11.57
C ASN A 23 -6.92 3.28 -10.85
N SER A 24 -6.99 2.86 -9.59
CA SER A 24 -5.81 2.50 -8.78
C SER A 24 -5.53 1.00 -8.71
N VAL A 25 -6.55 0.16 -9.00
CA VAL A 25 -6.48 -1.31 -8.83
C VAL A 25 -5.32 -1.96 -9.59
N ALA A 26 -5.01 -1.49 -10.79
CA ALA A 26 -3.92 -2.04 -11.59
C ALA A 26 -2.54 -1.75 -10.98
N TYR A 27 -2.35 -0.53 -10.45
CA TYR A 27 -1.12 -0.14 -9.78
C TYR A 27 -0.95 -0.81 -8.42
N GLU A 28 -2.06 -1.02 -7.70
CA GLU A 28 -2.09 -1.84 -6.48
C GLU A 28 -1.68 -3.29 -6.76
N LEU A 29 -2.21 -3.88 -7.83
CA LEU A 29 -1.87 -5.25 -8.22
C LEU A 29 -0.39 -5.38 -8.59
N LEU A 30 0.16 -4.39 -9.29
CA LEU A 30 1.60 -4.30 -9.57
C LEU A 30 2.42 -4.18 -8.28
N TYR A 31 2.01 -3.33 -7.34
CA TYR A 31 2.64 -3.23 -6.03
C TYR A 31 2.61 -4.58 -5.30
N TYR A 32 1.47 -5.26 -5.26
CA TYR A 32 1.33 -6.57 -4.61
C TYR A 32 2.21 -7.63 -5.26
N TYR A 33 2.32 -7.60 -6.58
CA TYR A 33 3.22 -8.48 -7.31
C TYR A 33 4.69 -8.24 -6.94
N TYR A 34 5.11 -6.98 -6.81
CA TYR A 34 6.49 -6.69 -6.40
C TYR A 34 6.77 -7.11 -4.96
N VAL A 35 5.81 -6.99 -4.03
CA VAL A 35 5.98 -7.55 -2.68
C VAL A 35 6.07 -9.08 -2.71
N TYR A 36 5.22 -9.74 -3.50
CA TYR A 36 5.32 -11.18 -3.75
C TYR A 36 6.69 -11.58 -4.32
N LYS A 37 7.21 -10.82 -5.29
CA LYS A 37 8.54 -11.03 -5.87
C LYS A 37 9.64 -10.85 -4.83
N MET A 38 9.55 -9.84 -3.97
CA MET A 38 10.49 -9.62 -2.87
C MET A 38 10.51 -10.83 -1.91
N GLU A 39 9.36 -11.39 -1.53
CA GLU A 39 9.32 -12.62 -0.72
C GLU A 39 9.96 -13.82 -1.44
N TRP A 40 9.82 -13.90 -2.77
CA TRP A 40 10.47 -14.95 -3.57
C TRP A 40 11.99 -14.81 -3.65
N GLU A 41 12.49 -13.59 -3.77
CA GLU A 41 13.92 -13.26 -3.76
C GLU A 41 14.55 -13.45 -2.38
N SER A 42 13.77 -13.26 -1.31
CA SER A 42 14.24 -13.40 0.06
C SER A 42 14.37 -14.84 0.53
N GLU A 43 15.27 -15.08 1.49
CA GLU A 43 15.45 -16.37 2.16
C GLU A 43 15.16 -16.27 3.67
N PRO A 44 14.43 -17.21 4.28
CA PRO A 44 14.17 -18.56 3.78
C PRO A 44 12.88 -18.67 2.95
N ALA A 45 12.87 -19.49 1.90
CA ALA A 45 11.68 -19.71 1.06
C ALA A 45 10.37 -20.11 1.79
N ASN A 46 10.44 -20.60 3.03
CA ASN A 46 9.26 -20.93 3.84
C ASN A 46 8.64 -19.72 4.57
N SER A 47 9.24 -18.53 4.48
CA SER A 47 8.67 -17.29 5.03
C SER A 47 7.63 -16.64 4.12
N ARG A 48 7.46 -17.14 2.89
CA ARG A 48 6.56 -16.58 1.88
C ARG A 48 5.10 -16.69 2.32
N THR A 49 4.38 -15.58 2.23
CA THR A 49 2.99 -15.48 2.67
C THR A 49 2.04 -14.96 1.60
N ILE A 50 2.57 -14.23 0.61
CA ILE A 50 1.80 -13.65 -0.48
C ILE A 50 1.61 -14.69 -1.59
N ALA A 51 0.36 -14.84 -2.04
CA ALA A 51 -0.03 -15.67 -3.18
C ALA A 51 0.64 -17.06 -3.21
N THR A 52 0.72 -17.72 -2.06
CA THR A 52 1.43 -19.01 -1.90
C THR A 52 0.83 -20.15 -2.74
N GLY A 53 -0.43 -20.02 -3.15
CA GLY A 53 -1.09 -20.95 -4.07
C GLY A 53 -0.94 -20.60 -5.56
N CYS A 54 -0.31 -19.47 -5.90
CA CYS A 54 -0.03 -19.13 -7.29
C CYS A 54 1.09 -20.05 -7.82
N VAL A 55 0.81 -20.77 -8.91
CA VAL A 55 1.74 -21.69 -9.56
C VAL A 55 1.88 -21.32 -11.03
N PRO A 56 3.11 -21.25 -11.58
CA PRO A 56 3.31 -20.97 -12.99
C PRO A 56 2.60 -21.98 -13.89
N ASN A 57 2.08 -21.51 -15.03
CA ASN A 57 1.43 -22.38 -16.00
C ASN A 57 2.35 -23.53 -16.43
N GLY A 58 1.80 -24.74 -16.40
CA GLY A 58 2.55 -25.98 -16.67
C GLY A 58 3.19 -26.62 -15.43
N GLY A 59 2.85 -26.17 -14.22
CA GLY A 59 3.22 -26.84 -12.96
C GLY A 59 4.70 -26.79 -12.62
N ARG A 60 5.41 -25.77 -13.14
CA ARG A 60 6.84 -25.59 -12.91
C ARG A 60 7.07 -25.01 -11.51
N ALA A 61 8.18 -25.40 -10.89
CA ALA A 61 8.66 -24.72 -9.69
C ALA A 61 9.23 -23.34 -10.07
N GLY A 62 8.72 -22.27 -9.46
CA GLY A 62 9.17 -20.92 -9.72
C GLY A 62 8.16 -19.87 -9.29
N ILE A 63 8.56 -18.61 -9.45
CA ILE A 63 7.69 -17.45 -9.28
C ILE A 63 6.64 -17.40 -10.40
N CYS A 64 5.40 -17.04 -10.06
CA CYS A 64 4.38 -16.72 -11.07
C CYS A 64 4.79 -15.52 -11.91
N TYR A 65 4.50 -15.56 -13.20
CA TYR A 65 4.53 -14.36 -14.02
C TYR A 65 3.42 -13.39 -13.58
N PHE A 66 3.56 -12.11 -13.93
CA PHE A 66 2.63 -11.09 -13.48
C PHE A 66 1.19 -11.35 -13.94
N ASP A 67 0.98 -11.77 -15.18
CA ASP A 67 -0.34 -12.13 -15.71
C ASP A 67 -0.99 -13.29 -14.93
N GLU A 68 -0.21 -14.31 -14.60
CA GLU A 68 -0.65 -15.46 -13.79
C GLU A 68 -1.02 -15.05 -12.37
N PHE A 69 -0.21 -14.19 -11.76
CA PHE A 69 -0.49 -13.62 -10.44
C PHE A 69 -1.73 -12.73 -10.47
N ALA A 70 -1.88 -11.90 -11.50
CA ALA A 70 -3.00 -10.99 -11.66
C ALA A 70 -4.32 -11.76 -11.77
N ASP A 71 -4.36 -12.78 -12.63
CA ASP A 71 -5.53 -13.65 -12.76
C ASP A 71 -5.84 -14.40 -11.46
N TYR A 72 -4.81 -14.93 -10.79
CA TYR A 72 -4.95 -15.67 -9.53
C TYR A 72 -5.44 -14.80 -8.36
N VAL A 73 -4.96 -13.57 -8.21
CA VAL A 73 -5.35 -12.67 -7.11
C VAL A 73 -6.68 -11.99 -7.39
N MET A 74 -6.99 -11.67 -8.65
CA MET A 74 -8.31 -11.16 -9.00
C MET A 74 -9.38 -12.23 -8.83
N ASN A 75 -9.10 -13.48 -9.24
CA ASN A 75 -9.97 -14.65 -9.11
C ASN A 75 -11.46 -14.35 -9.44
N ASP A 76 -11.68 -13.63 -10.54
CA ASP A 76 -12.99 -13.19 -10.97
C ASP A 76 -13.20 -13.61 -12.43
N ALA A 77 -14.25 -14.39 -12.70
CA ALA A 77 -14.49 -14.93 -14.03
C ALA A 77 -14.71 -13.83 -15.09
N GLN A 78 -15.35 -12.71 -14.75
CA GLN A 78 -15.52 -11.60 -15.69
C GLN A 78 -14.18 -10.92 -15.99
N PHE A 79 -13.31 -10.83 -14.98
CA PHE A 79 -11.95 -10.35 -15.20
C PHE A 79 -11.18 -11.32 -16.10
N SER A 80 -11.10 -12.60 -15.73
CA SER A 80 -10.34 -13.64 -16.45
C SER A 80 -10.80 -13.78 -17.90
N ASP A 81 -12.11 -13.78 -18.16
CA ASP A 81 -12.65 -13.91 -19.52
C ASP A 81 -12.29 -12.72 -20.43
N ASN A 82 -12.00 -11.54 -19.84
CA ASN A 82 -11.68 -10.31 -20.56
C ASN A 82 -10.21 -9.90 -20.41
N TYR A 83 -9.42 -10.64 -19.62
CA TYR A 83 -8.01 -10.36 -19.41
C TYR A 83 -7.20 -11.01 -20.51
N THR A 84 -6.78 -10.18 -21.48
CA THR A 84 -5.93 -10.58 -22.59
C THR A 84 -4.51 -10.04 -22.40
N PRO A 85 -3.68 -10.67 -21.56
CA PRO A 85 -2.31 -10.22 -21.31
C PRO A 85 -1.46 -10.31 -22.58
N ASN A 86 -0.60 -9.32 -22.77
CA ASN A 86 0.41 -9.33 -23.81
C ASN A 86 1.64 -10.12 -23.33
N ALA A 87 2.04 -11.14 -24.09
CA ALA A 87 3.14 -12.02 -23.74
C ALA A 87 4.50 -11.31 -23.53
N LEU A 88 4.69 -10.09 -24.06
CA LEU A 88 5.93 -9.33 -23.91
C LEU A 88 5.93 -8.38 -22.71
N THR A 89 4.76 -7.95 -22.22
CA THR A 89 4.64 -6.91 -21.17
C THR A 89 3.96 -7.40 -19.91
N ASP A 90 3.12 -8.43 -20.00
CA ASP A 90 2.32 -8.94 -18.89
C ASP A 90 2.80 -10.33 -18.44
N HIS A 91 3.25 -11.18 -19.37
CA HIS A 91 3.88 -12.46 -19.03
C HIS A 91 5.36 -12.29 -18.69
N THR A 92 5.63 -11.57 -17.60
CA THR A 92 6.98 -11.17 -17.16
C THR A 92 7.10 -11.18 -15.64
N THR A 93 8.33 -11.30 -15.14
CA THR A 93 8.68 -11.10 -13.72
C THR A 93 9.07 -9.67 -13.40
N GLU A 94 9.03 -8.78 -14.39
CA GLU A 94 9.38 -7.37 -14.29
C GLU A 94 8.31 -6.52 -14.98
N PRO A 95 7.05 -6.59 -14.51
CA PRO A 95 5.97 -5.81 -15.09
C PRO A 95 6.18 -4.32 -14.78
N SER A 96 5.69 -3.45 -15.66
CA SER A 96 5.82 -2.00 -15.45
C SER A 96 4.45 -1.34 -15.54
N ALA A 97 4.42 0.00 -15.46
CA ALA A 97 3.20 0.75 -15.72
C ALA A 97 2.55 0.45 -17.09
N SER A 98 3.28 -0.14 -18.05
CA SER A 98 2.71 -0.60 -19.32
C SER A 98 1.66 -1.71 -19.16
N SER A 99 1.82 -2.58 -18.16
CA SER A 99 0.93 -3.71 -17.85
C SER A 99 -0.45 -3.26 -17.32
N VAL A 100 -0.56 -2.00 -16.89
CA VAL A 100 -1.82 -1.38 -16.43
C VAL A 100 -2.88 -1.37 -17.52
N THR A 101 -2.48 -1.22 -18.77
CA THR A 101 -3.42 -1.13 -19.90
C THR A 101 -4.24 -2.41 -20.05
N ALA A 102 -3.61 -3.58 -19.92
CA ALA A 102 -4.28 -4.87 -20.05
C ALA A 102 -5.31 -5.08 -18.92
N ILE A 103 -4.93 -4.74 -17.69
CA ILE A 103 -5.81 -4.84 -16.50
C ILE A 103 -7.02 -3.90 -16.64
N ASN A 104 -6.78 -2.63 -16.98
CA ASN A 104 -7.85 -1.65 -17.12
C ASN A 104 -8.80 -2.01 -18.27
N ASN A 105 -8.27 -2.56 -19.36
CA ASN A 105 -9.09 -3.07 -20.46
C ASN A 105 -9.95 -4.24 -20.00
N ALA A 106 -9.40 -5.19 -19.24
CA ALA A 106 -10.16 -6.32 -18.71
C ALA A 106 -11.32 -5.86 -17.81
N ILE A 107 -11.07 -4.91 -16.92
CA ILE A 107 -12.07 -4.31 -16.04
C ILE A 107 -13.17 -3.61 -16.84
N SER A 108 -12.78 -2.80 -17.83
CA SER A 108 -13.70 -2.04 -18.67
C SER A 108 -14.55 -2.95 -19.58
N GLN A 109 -13.92 -3.89 -20.28
CA GLN A 109 -14.58 -4.81 -21.21
C GLN A 109 -15.47 -5.83 -20.48
N GLY A 110 -15.04 -6.30 -19.31
CA GLY A 110 -15.85 -7.15 -18.43
C GLY A 110 -17.02 -6.43 -17.77
N GLY A 111 -17.11 -5.10 -17.88
CA GLY A 111 -18.16 -4.30 -17.25
C GLY A 111 -18.07 -4.29 -15.73
N ILE A 112 -16.88 -4.45 -15.17
CA ILE A 112 -16.65 -4.58 -13.73
C ILE A 112 -16.73 -3.19 -13.09
N SER A 113 -17.85 -2.91 -12.40
CA SER A 113 -18.09 -1.62 -11.75
C SER A 113 -17.24 -1.38 -10.49
N SER A 114 -16.72 -2.45 -9.89
CA SER A 114 -16.00 -2.43 -8.61
C SER A 114 -15.00 -3.58 -8.59
N ALA A 115 -13.84 -3.37 -9.20
CA ALA A 115 -12.77 -4.37 -9.26
C ALA A 115 -12.21 -4.62 -7.85
N ARG A 116 -12.01 -5.89 -7.51
CA ARG A 116 -11.63 -6.33 -6.16
C ARG A 116 -10.67 -7.50 -6.25
N TYR A 117 -9.80 -7.58 -5.24
CA TYR A 117 -8.93 -8.73 -5.05
C TYR A 117 -9.66 -9.79 -4.22
N ASP A 118 -9.43 -11.05 -4.55
CA ASP A 118 -9.69 -12.14 -3.62
C ASP A 118 -8.58 -12.15 -2.57
N LEU A 119 -8.87 -11.56 -1.41
CA LEU A 119 -7.90 -11.45 -0.32
C LEU A 119 -7.42 -12.81 0.20
N ASN A 120 -8.22 -13.87 0.08
CA ASN A 120 -7.78 -15.21 0.48
C ASN A 120 -6.75 -15.78 -0.51
N HIS A 121 -6.88 -15.46 -1.79
CA HIS A 121 -5.84 -15.78 -2.79
C HIS A 121 -4.60 -14.92 -2.59
N LEU A 122 -4.75 -13.64 -2.23
CA LEU A 122 -3.61 -12.76 -1.90
C LEU A 122 -2.84 -13.26 -0.67
N SER A 123 -3.53 -13.57 0.43
CA SER A 123 -2.97 -14.27 1.59
C SER A 123 -4.09 -14.80 2.49
N THR A 124 -3.97 -16.04 2.95
CA THR A 124 -4.92 -16.63 3.90
C THR A 124 -5.06 -15.81 5.20
N ALA A 125 -4.02 -15.06 5.59
CA ALA A 125 -4.05 -14.16 6.75
C ALA A 125 -4.97 -12.95 6.57
N LEU A 126 -5.34 -12.62 5.33
CA LEU A 126 -6.28 -11.55 4.99
C LEU A 126 -7.72 -12.04 4.88
N THR A 127 -8.00 -13.30 5.21
CA THR A 127 -9.36 -13.85 5.20
C THR A 127 -10.26 -13.05 6.15
N GLY A 128 -11.32 -12.45 5.61
CA GLY A 128 -12.28 -11.65 6.38
C GLY A 128 -11.84 -10.21 6.67
N VAL A 129 -10.69 -9.78 6.16
CA VAL A 129 -10.29 -8.37 6.19
C VAL A 129 -11.22 -7.56 5.27
N THR A 130 -11.74 -6.45 5.78
CA THR A 130 -12.66 -5.58 5.03
C THR A 130 -12.09 -4.19 4.76
N SER A 131 -10.88 -3.90 5.24
CA SER A 131 -10.27 -2.57 5.13
C SER A 131 -8.99 -2.63 4.29
N MET A 132 -8.91 -1.75 3.28
CA MET A 132 -7.71 -1.60 2.45
C MET A 132 -6.47 -1.18 3.28
N PRO A 133 -6.56 -0.30 4.30
CA PRO A 133 -5.42 0.01 5.15
C PRO A 133 -4.84 -1.23 5.84
N ASP A 134 -5.66 -2.18 6.26
CA ASP A 134 -5.16 -3.43 6.86
C ASP A 134 -4.46 -4.32 5.83
N VAL A 135 -4.96 -4.37 4.60
CA VAL A 135 -4.28 -5.04 3.48
C VAL A 135 -2.91 -4.38 3.23
N LEU A 136 -2.86 -3.04 3.11
CA LEU A 136 -1.60 -2.31 2.90
C LEU A 136 -0.61 -2.52 4.06
N ASN A 137 -1.09 -2.51 5.30
CA ASN A 137 -0.26 -2.80 6.47
C ASN A 137 0.33 -4.22 6.42
N TYR A 138 -0.45 -5.19 5.93
CA TYR A 138 0.03 -6.56 5.77
C TYR A 138 1.09 -6.65 4.66
N MET A 139 0.82 -6.05 3.49
CA MET A 139 1.77 -6.02 2.38
C MET A 139 3.08 -5.31 2.77
N LEU A 140 2.99 -4.21 3.52
CA LEU A 140 4.16 -3.51 4.05
C LEU A 140 4.97 -4.37 5.02
N ARG A 141 4.31 -5.12 5.91
CA ARG A 141 5.01 -6.06 6.80
C ARG A 141 5.73 -7.14 6.01
N ALA A 142 5.06 -7.76 5.04
CA ALA A 142 5.67 -8.77 4.17
C ALA A 142 6.88 -8.21 3.41
N ALA A 143 6.79 -7.00 2.88
CA ALA A 143 7.91 -6.31 2.22
C ALA A 143 9.09 -6.07 3.18
N ASN A 144 8.82 -5.58 4.40
CA ASN A 144 9.85 -5.35 5.40
C ASN A 144 10.50 -6.64 5.87
N ASP A 145 9.72 -7.70 6.06
CA ASP A 145 10.24 -9.02 6.43
C ASP A 145 11.16 -9.56 5.32
N ALA A 146 10.75 -9.48 4.06
CA ALA A 146 11.60 -9.86 2.91
C ALA A 146 12.91 -9.05 2.86
N ILE A 147 12.86 -7.73 3.06
CA ILE A 147 14.05 -6.87 3.12
C ILE A 147 14.97 -7.29 4.27
N ASN A 148 14.41 -7.56 5.46
CA ASN A 148 15.17 -7.96 6.64
C ASN A 148 15.83 -9.33 6.51
N PHE A 149 15.15 -10.26 5.82
CA PHE A 149 15.69 -11.57 5.45
C PHE A 149 16.87 -11.46 4.47
N GLY A 150 16.85 -10.43 3.61
CA GLY A 150 17.89 -10.17 2.61
C GLY A 150 17.75 -11.04 1.37
N GLY A 151 18.55 -10.73 0.34
CA GLY A 151 18.45 -11.38 -0.99
C GLY A 151 17.56 -10.63 -1.98
N VAL A 152 16.73 -9.70 -1.48
CA VAL A 152 15.90 -8.81 -2.30
C VAL A 152 16.77 -7.86 -3.14
N THR A 153 16.43 -7.74 -4.42
CA THR A 153 17.10 -6.85 -5.36
C THR A 153 16.67 -5.39 -5.18
N GLN A 154 17.58 -4.45 -5.47
CA GLN A 154 17.25 -3.02 -5.45
C GLN A 154 16.12 -2.69 -6.43
N ASP A 155 16.16 -3.25 -7.64
CA ASP A 155 15.15 -3.04 -8.68
C ASP A 155 13.74 -3.44 -8.21
N SER A 156 13.60 -4.58 -7.52
CA SER A 156 12.31 -5.02 -6.98
C SER A 156 11.78 -4.07 -5.90
N MET A 157 12.66 -3.51 -5.05
CA MET A 157 12.28 -2.49 -4.07
C MET A 157 11.87 -1.17 -4.73
N GLU A 158 12.63 -0.69 -5.70
CA GLU A 158 12.34 0.56 -6.41
C GLU A 158 11.00 0.49 -7.14
N MET A 159 10.75 -0.63 -7.83
CA MET A 159 9.47 -0.84 -8.51
C MET A 159 8.30 -0.99 -7.53
N ALA A 160 8.48 -1.65 -6.38
CA ALA A 160 7.43 -1.68 -5.34
C ALA A 160 7.06 -0.27 -4.85
N ALA A 161 8.07 0.60 -4.65
CA ALA A 161 7.86 1.98 -4.25
C ALA A 161 7.22 2.82 -5.38
N GLU A 162 7.66 2.64 -6.63
CA GLU A 162 7.10 3.33 -7.79
C GLU A 162 5.62 2.99 -7.99
N MET A 163 5.27 1.70 -7.94
CA MET A 163 3.89 1.25 -8.12
C MET A 163 2.99 1.67 -6.95
N SER A 164 3.52 1.70 -5.72
CA SER A 164 2.83 2.30 -4.57
C SER A 164 2.55 3.79 -4.76
N SER A 165 3.51 4.53 -5.32
CA SER A 165 3.35 5.95 -5.64
C SER A 165 2.30 6.17 -6.74
N ALA A 166 2.32 5.36 -7.79
CA ALA A 166 1.33 5.41 -8.87
C ALA A 166 -0.08 5.07 -8.37
N ALA A 167 -0.23 4.05 -7.52
CA ALA A 167 -1.49 3.70 -6.87
C ALA A 167 -2.01 4.83 -5.97
N LYS A 168 -1.12 5.44 -5.18
CA LYS A 168 -1.42 6.62 -4.38
C LYS A 168 -1.96 7.76 -5.26
N ASN A 169 -1.26 8.10 -6.34
CA ASN A 169 -1.64 9.17 -7.25
C ASN A 169 -2.98 8.91 -7.94
N ALA A 170 -3.25 7.67 -8.35
CA ALA A 170 -4.53 7.28 -8.96
C ALA A 170 -5.74 7.41 -8.00
N ARG A 171 -5.49 7.42 -6.68
CA ARG A 171 -6.51 7.63 -5.64
C ARG A 171 -6.70 9.09 -5.23
N VAL A 172 -5.79 10.00 -5.62
CA VAL A 172 -5.87 11.42 -5.25
C VAL A 172 -7.16 12.10 -5.75
N PRO A 173 -7.62 11.91 -7.00
CA PRO A 173 -8.82 12.60 -7.51
C PRO A 173 -10.09 12.32 -6.69
N ASP A 174 -10.26 11.10 -6.17
CA ASP A 174 -11.42 10.73 -5.34
C ASP A 174 -11.44 11.51 -4.02
N ILE A 175 -10.26 11.71 -3.42
CA ILE A 175 -10.14 12.53 -2.21
C ILE A 175 -10.37 13.99 -2.54
N THR A 176 -9.86 14.50 -3.66
CA THR A 176 -10.13 15.87 -4.09
C THR A 176 -11.63 16.11 -4.27
N ALA A 177 -12.37 15.13 -4.81
CA ALA A 177 -13.82 15.19 -4.91
C ALA A 177 -14.52 15.19 -3.53
N GLY A 178 -14.11 14.30 -2.61
CA GLY A 178 -14.65 14.25 -1.23
C GLY A 178 -14.33 15.51 -0.42
N GLN A 179 -13.07 15.94 -0.44
CA GLN A 179 -12.59 17.23 0.08
C GLN A 179 -13.40 18.38 -0.46
N TYR A 180 -13.65 18.43 -1.77
CA TYR A 180 -14.39 19.52 -2.40
C TYR A 180 -15.83 19.55 -1.92
N SER A 181 -16.49 18.38 -1.87
CA SER A 181 -17.86 18.26 -1.37
C SER A 181 -18.01 18.81 0.05
N ALA A 182 -17.10 18.44 0.94
CA ALA A 182 -17.15 18.88 2.33
C ALA A 182 -16.69 20.32 2.54
N LEU A 183 -15.68 20.78 1.79
CA LEU A 183 -15.27 22.18 1.77
C LEU A 183 -16.44 23.06 1.32
N ARG A 184 -17.17 22.63 0.28
CA ARG A 184 -18.38 23.30 -0.23
C ARG A 184 -19.52 23.29 0.78
N ALA A 185 -19.66 22.20 1.55
CA ALA A 185 -20.68 22.10 2.58
C ALA A 185 -20.42 23.03 3.78
N GLN A 186 -19.16 23.19 4.19
CA GLN A 186 -18.78 24.03 5.33
C GLN A 186 -18.57 25.50 4.97
N PHE A 187 -17.99 25.77 3.79
CA PHE A 187 -17.56 27.10 3.37
C PHE A 187 -18.03 27.42 1.94
N PRO A 188 -19.35 27.42 1.67
CA PRO A 188 -19.88 27.54 0.31
C PRO A 188 -19.44 28.82 -0.41
N SER A 189 -19.36 29.96 0.29
CA SER A 189 -18.90 31.22 -0.29
C SER A 189 -17.40 31.19 -0.62
N ILE A 190 -16.58 30.59 0.23
CA ILE A 190 -15.13 30.49 -0.02
C ILE A 190 -14.87 29.63 -1.26
N VAL A 191 -15.60 28.51 -1.36
CA VAL A 191 -15.51 27.58 -2.48
C VAL A 191 -15.98 28.20 -3.79
N GLN A 192 -17.06 28.96 -3.77
CA GLN A 192 -17.63 29.55 -4.97
C GLN A 192 -16.78 30.70 -5.52
N ASP A 193 -16.23 31.53 -4.62
CA ASP A 193 -15.71 32.83 -5.01
C ASP A 193 -14.17 32.89 -5.07
N TYR A 194 -13.45 31.98 -4.38
CA TYR A 194 -12.00 32.10 -4.21
C TYR A 194 -11.20 30.81 -4.42
N LEU A 195 -11.85 29.65 -4.47
CA LEU A 195 -11.14 28.38 -4.54
C LEU A 195 -10.58 28.10 -5.93
N ALA A 196 -9.27 27.93 -6.01
CA ALA A 196 -8.56 27.59 -7.24
C ALA A 196 -8.30 26.08 -7.35
N PHE A 197 -8.39 25.57 -8.58
CA PHE A 197 -8.15 24.17 -8.93
C PHE A 197 -7.17 24.04 -10.09
N ASN A 198 -6.19 23.17 -9.93
CA ASN A 198 -5.28 22.73 -10.99
C ASN A 198 -5.02 21.22 -10.82
N ASP A 199 -5.98 20.41 -11.26
CA ASP A 199 -6.12 18.94 -11.03
C ASP A 199 -6.26 18.50 -9.55
N VAL A 200 -5.72 19.29 -8.62
CA VAL A 200 -5.88 19.26 -7.15
C VAL A 200 -6.14 20.68 -6.64
N PHE A 201 -6.45 20.84 -5.35
CA PHE A 201 -6.59 22.17 -4.76
C PHE A 201 -5.30 22.96 -4.85
N ASP A 202 -5.36 24.14 -5.46
CA ASP A 202 -4.27 25.09 -5.48
C ASP A 202 -4.43 26.07 -4.32
N TRP A 203 -3.86 25.72 -3.16
CA TRP A 203 -3.98 26.52 -1.95
C TRP A 203 -3.26 27.85 -2.06
N ASP A 204 -2.15 27.90 -2.79
CA ASP A 204 -1.39 29.14 -2.98
C ASP A 204 -2.21 30.12 -3.82
N ALA A 205 -2.73 29.67 -4.97
CA ALA A 205 -3.62 30.50 -5.79
C ALA A 205 -4.91 30.88 -5.04
N THR A 206 -5.50 29.96 -4.28
CA THR A 206 -6.69 30.23 -3.44
C THR A 206 -6.41 31.34 -2.42
N PHE A 207 -5.24 31.32 -1.77
CA PHE A 207 -4.88 32.35 -0.80
C PHE A 207 -4.52 33.68 -1.46
N THR A 208 -3.97 33.66 -2.67
CA THR A 208 -3.75 34.86 -3.49
C THR A 208 -5.07 35.53 -3.89
N GLU A 209 -6.07 34.77 -4.37
CA GLU A 209 -7.40 35.32 -4.71
C GLU A 209 -8.07 36.01 -3.51
N ILE A 210 -7.89 35.45 -2.30
CA ILE A 210 -8.38 36.08 -1.07
C ILE A 210 -7.61 37.38 -0.77
N ASP A 211 -6.29 37.41 -0.95
CA ASP A 211 -5.49 38.64 -0.77
C ASP A 211 -5.86 39.74 -1.78
N ASP A 212 -6.14 39.35 -3.02
CA ASP A 212 -6.56 40.27 -4.07
C ASP A 212 -7.96 40.84 -3.78
N ALA A 213 -8.86 40.01 -3.23
CA ALA A 213 -10.17 40.46 -2.77
C ALA A 213 -10.09 41.41 -1.56
N ILE A 214 -9.13 41.21 -0.65
CA ILE A 214 -8.84 42.17 0.44
C ILE A 214 -8.29 43.48 -0.14
N SER A 215 -7.33 43.38 -1.05
CA SER A 215 -6.59 44.53 -1.61
C SER A 215 -7.48 45.40 -2.49
N SER A 216 -8.42 44.80 -3.22
CA SER A 216 -9.43 45.49 -4.02
C SER A 216 -10.61 46.04 -3.19
N GLY A 217 -10.69 45.71 -1.90
CA GLY A 217 -11.77 46.11 -1.01
C GLY A 217 -13.08 45.35 -1.22
N ALA A 218 -13.08 44.27 -2.01
CA ALA A 218 -14.24 43.40 -2.20
C ALA A 218 -14.66 42.70 -0.90
N ILE A 219 -13.69 42.40 -0.04
CA ILE A 219 -13.90 41.93 1.34
C ILE A 219 -13.00 42.69 2.32
N SER A 220 -13.38 42.72 3.60
CA SER A 220 -12.55 43.32 4.64
C SER A 220 -11.36 42.42 5.00
N SER A 221 -10.27 42.99 5.48
CA SER A 221 -9.10 42.24 5.96
C SER A 221 -9.46 41.27 7.08
N THR A 222 -10.40 41.64 7.96
CA THR A 222 -10.90 40.74 9.02
C THR A 222 -11.61 39.51 8.43
N VAL A 223 -12.45 39.70 7.41
CA VAL A 223 -13.18 38.60 6.75
C VAL A 223 -12.21 37.71 5.98
N GLY A 224 -11.34 38.28 5.16
CA GLY A 224 -10.38 37.51 4.37
C GLY A 224 -9.37 36.73 5.23
N ASN A 225 -8.86 37.32 6.32
CA ASN A 225 -8.03 36.58 7.28
C ASN A 225 -8.80 35.47 7.99
N GLY A 226 -10.10 35.68 8.26
CA GLY A 226 -11.00 34.64 8.80
C GLY A 226 -11.18 33.46 7.84
N TYR A 227 -11.32 33.73 6.54
CA TYR A 227 -11.37 32.70 5.50
C TYR A 227 -10.07 31.89 5.42
N LYS A 228 -8.92 32.56 5.38
CA LYS A 228 -7.60 31.91 5.38
C LYS A 228 -7.38 31.01 6.60
N ALA A 229 -7.77 31.50 7.79
CA ALA A 229 -7.69 30.72 9.02
C ALA A 229 -8.60 29.48 8.99
N SER A 230 -9.82 29.62 8.45
CA SER A 230 -10.78 28.52 8.32
C SER A 230 -10.29 27.45 7.35
N LEU A 231 -9.78 27.86 6.18
CA LEU A 231 -9.18 26.94 5.20
C LEU A 231 -7.93 26.23 5.76
N THR A 232 -7.06 26.95 6.48
CA THR A 232 -5.88 26.37 7.13
C THR A 232 -6.27 25.38 8.23
N ALA A 233 -7.33 25.66 8.98
CA ALA A 233 -7.87 24.74 9.97
C ALA A 233 -8.48 23.50 9.30
N PHE A 234 -9.22 23.69 8.21
CA PHE A 234 -9.80 22.61 7.40
C PHE A 234 -8.72 21.66 6.89
N THR A 235 -7.66 22.16 6.25
CA THR A 235 -6.58 21.31 5.72
C THR A 235 -5.84 20.53 6.81
N ARG A 236 -5.77 21.05 8.03
CA ARG A 236 -5.17 20.37 9.20
C ARG A 236 -6.10 19.37 9.89
N THR A 237 -7.41 19.47 9.65
CA THR A 237 -8.44 18.65 10.30
C THR A 237 -9.13 17.68 9.34
N PHE A 238 -8.92 17.86 8.03
CA PHE A 238 -9.36 16.92 7.00
C PHE A 238 -8.79 15.53 7.30
N GLY A 239 -9.67 14.52 7.40
CA GLY A 239 -9.34 13.15 7.82
C GLY A 239 -9.51 12.86 9.32
N LYS A 240 -9.99 13.80 10.15
CA LYS A 240 -10.35 13.54 11.56
C LYS A 240 -11.85 13.26 11.74
N PRO A 241 -12.23 12.29 12.61
CA PRO A 241 -13.63 11.98 12.91
C PRO A 241 -14.43 13.20 13.36
N GLY A 242 -15.62 13.39 12.79
CA GLY A 242 -16.60 14.40 13.24
C GLY A 242 -16.61 15.72 12.46
N TYR A 243 -15.79 15.90 11.43
CA TYR A 243 -15.75 17.13 10.61
C TYR A 243 -16.58 17.05 9.32
N GLY A 244 -17.77 16.43 9.36
CA GLY A 244 -18.80 16.57 8.32
C GLY A 244 -18.58 15.79 7.01
N TYR A 245 -17.66 14.81 6.98
CA TYR A 245 -17.46 13.90 5.84
C TYR A 245 -18.22 12.59 6.00
N THR A 246 -18.38 11.86 4.90
CA THR A 246 -18.80 10.46 4.91
C THR A 246 -17.61 9.54 5.23
N VAL A 247 -17.86 8.39 5.87
CA VAL A 247 -16.85 7.37 6.26
C VAL A 247 -15.97 6.90 5.09
N SER A 248 -16.43 7.07 3.84
CA SER A 248 -15.64 6.83 2.62
C SER A 248 -14.33 7.63 2.57
N ASP A 249 -14.38 8.91 2.94
CA ASP A 249 -13.27 9.85 2.71
C ASP A 249 -12.15 9.65 3.74
N GLU A 250 -12.51 9.32 4.99
CA GLU A 250 -11.57 8.91 6.04
C GLU A 250 -10.80 7.64 5.62
N THR A 251 -11.50 6.70 4.96
CA THR A 251 -10.88 5.46 4.49
C THR A 251 -9.94 5.74 3.31
N HIS A 252 -10.29 6.64 2.38
CA HIS A 252 -9.38 7.05 1.31
C HIS A 252 -8.11 7.74 1.85
N VAL A 253 -8.23 8.61 2.86
CA VAL A 253 -7.07 9.25 3.51
C VAL A 253 -6.17 8.21 4.19
N ALA A 254 -6.75 7.25 4.91
CA ALA A 254 -6.00 6.17 5.53
C ALA A 254 -5.25 5.31 4.49
N ILE A 255 -5.87 5.08 3.32
CA ILE A 255 -5.23 4.36 2.21
C ILE A 255 -4.01 5.14 1.67
N LEU A 256 -4.12 6.45 1.45
CA LEU A 256 -2.96 7.25 1.02
C LEU A 256 -1.84 7.29 2.06
N SER A 257 -2.20 7.31 3.35
CA SER A 257 -1.24 7.21 4.45
C SER A 257 -0.51 5.88 4.37
N GLY A 258 -1.24 4.77 4.23
CA GLY A 258 -0.65 3.43 4.09
C GLY A 258 0.31 3.31 2.91
N PHE A 259 -0.02 3.89 1.75
CA PHE A 259 0.92 3.97 0.63
C PHE A 259 2.13 4.85 0.93
N SER A 260 1.95 5.97 1.62
CA SER A 260 3.06 6.86 2.00
C SER A 260 4.02 6.16 2.96
N ASP A 261 3.50 5.44 3.95
CA ASP A 261 4.28 4.64 4.88
C ASP A 261 5.05 3.54 4.13
N THR A 262 4.39 2.88 3.17
CA THR A 262 5.00 1.87 2.30
C THR A 262 6.19 2.44 1.52
N ILE A 263 5.99 3.56 0.82
CA ILE A 263 7.03 4.23 0.03
C ILE A 263 8.22 4.61 0.93
N ASN A 264 7.95 5.20 2.10
CA ASN A 264 9.01 5.65 3.01
C ASN A 264 9.85 4.48 3.55
N GLN A 265 9.21 3.39 3.97
CA GLN A 265 9.90 2.22 4.52
C GLN A 265 10.71 1.47 3.45
N ILE A 266 10.16 1.28 2.24
CA ILE A 266 10.89 0.64 1.14
C ILE A 266 12.09 1.49 0.74
N ASN A 267 11.93 2.83 0.63
CA ASN A 267 13.05 3.74 0.36
C ASN A 267 14.11 3.72 1.46
N GLN A 268 13.72 3.55 2.73
CA GLN A 268 14.68 3.35 3.81
C GLN A 268 15.48 2.05 3.62
N GLY A 269 14.81 0.95 3.26
CA GLY A 269 15.47 -0.32 2.92
C GLY A 269 16.48 -0.19 1.77
N ILE A 270 16.14 0.54 0.71
CA ILE A 270 17.05 0.85 -0.40
C ILE A 270 18.29 1.60 0.10
N ASN A 271 18.10 2.67 0.88
CA ASN A 271 19.20 3.47 1.41
C ASN A 271 20.15 2.65 2.31
N ASP A 272 19.59 1.77 3.14
CA ASP A 272 20.38 0.89 4.01
C ASP A 272 21.20 -0.13 3.20
N LEU A 273 20.64 -0.66 2.11
CA LEU A 273 21.34 -1.57 1.19
C LEU A 273 22.50 -0.86 0.46
N THR A 274 22.27 0.37 -0.02
CA THR A 274 23.31 1.19 -0.66
C THR A 274 24.41 1.59 0.33
N ALA A 275 24.06 1.95 1.57
CA ALA A 275 25.04 2.27 2.61
C ALA A 275 25.88 1.03 3.01
N GLY A 276 25.26 -0.15 3.10
CA GLY A 276 25.94 -1.42 3.38
C GLY A 276 26.93 -1.82 2.29
N THR A 277 26.57 -1.64 1.02
CA THR A 277 27.44 -1.93 -0.13
C THR A 277 28.61 -0.95 -0.23
N ALA A 278 28.41 0.35 0.05
CA ALA A 278 29.49 1.34 0.13
C ALA A 278 30.48 1.04 1.26
N ALA A 279 29.99 0.61 2.43
CA ALA A 279 30.84 0.21 3.55
C ALA A 279 31.69 -1.04 3.23
N LEU A 280 31.11 -2.04 2.54
CA LEU A 280 31.83 -3.23 2.08
C LEU A 280 32.87 -2.92 1.00
N ALA A 281 32.59 -1.99 0.08
CA ALA A 281 33.55 -1.52 -0.91
C ALA A 281 34.76 -0.81 -0.24
N SER A 282 34.51 0.02 0.78
CA SER A 282 35.57 0.69 1.54
C SER A 282 36.48 -0.27 2.33
N LEU A 283 35.96 -1.44 2.73
CA LEU A 283 36.74 -2.49 3.38
C LEU A 283 37.55 -3.34 2.38
N SER A 284 37.15 -3.38 1.10
CA SER A 284 37.91 -4.05 0.03
C SER A 284 39.13 -3.24 -0.42
N GLU A 285 39.18 -1.93 -0.17
CA GLU A 285 40.31 -1.06 -0.53
C GLU A 285 41.37 -0.95 0.58
N CYS A 286 41.15 -1.54 1.76
CA CYS A 286 42.12 -1.59 2.87
C CYS A 286 42.97 -2.88 2.91
N SER A 287 43.14 -3.58 1.77
CA SER A 287 44.05 -4.73 1.64
C SER A 287 45.10 -4.51 0.55
N SER A 288 45.80 -3.38 0.61
CA SER A 288 47.10 -3.23 -0.05
C SER A 288 47.84 -2.07 0.58
N ASP A 289 48.71 -2.38 1.53
CA ASP A 289 50.11 -1.97 1.45
C ASP A 289 50.90 -2.58 2.61
N GLU A 290 52.01 -3.25 2.29
CA GLU A 290 53.34 -3.01 2.88
C GLU A 290 54.41 -3.79 2.07
N GLY A 291 55.23 -3.06 1.30
CA GLY A 291 56.68 -3.25 1.31
C GLY A 291 57.39 -4.14 0.28
N SER A 292 57.75 -3.54 -0.85
CA SER A 292 59.12 -3.48 -1.42
C SER A 292 59.82 -4.67 -2.13
N VAL A 293 60.31 -4.31 -3.34
CA VAL A 293 61.54 -4.71 -4.09
C VAL A 293 61.67 -6.04 -4.89
N SER A 294 61.74 -5.85 -6.22
CA SER A 294 62.60 -6.44 -7.29
C SER A 294 62.75 -7.95 -7.54
N SER A 295 62.39 -8.30 -8.78
CA SER A 295 63.06 -9.18 -9.78
C SER A 295 63.08 -10.73 -9.67
N SER A 296 62.53 -11.32 -10.74
CA SER A 296 62.92 -12.53 -11.50
C SER A 296 62.27 -13.90 -11.20
N SER A 297 61.46 -14.30 -12.18
CA SER A 297 61.28 -15.63 -12.81
C SER A 297 60.80 -16.87 -12.03
N SER A 298 59.64 -17.37 -12.48
CA SER A 298 59.37 -18.73 -13.01
C SER A 298 58.31 -19.59 -12.31
N SER A 299 57.34 -19.99 -13.15
CA SER A 299 56.61 -21.28 -13.19
C SER A 299 55.41 -21.57 -12.26
N SER A 300 54.27 -21.67 -12.94
CA SER A 300 53.29 -22.76 -12.88
C SER A 300 52.22 -22.82 -11.77
N SER A 301 50.97 -22.87 -12.25
CA SER A 301 49.93 -23.83 -11.87
C SER A 301 49.42 -23.82 -10.42
N LYS A 302 48.23 -23.26 -10.20
CA LYS A 302 46.97 -24.02 -10.03
C LYS A 302 45.84 -23.11 -9.55
N ARG A 303 44.70 -23.21 -10.25
CA ARG A 303 43.36 -22.92 -9.74
C ARG A 303 43.20 -23.48 -8.34
N LYS A 304 42.77 -22.65 -7.39
CA LYS A 304 42.12 -23.12 -6.16
C LYS A 304 40.92 -22.22 -5.88
N ARG A 305 39.73 -22.78 -6.12
CA ARG A 305 38.47 -22.33 -5.52
C ARG A 305 38.70 -22.23 -4.01
N MET A 306 38.33 -21.11 -3.40
CA MET A 306 37.97 -21.09 -1.98
C MET A 306 36.50 -20.67 -1.90
N ALA A 307 35.69 -21.64 -1.47
CA ALA A 307 34.39 -21.41 -0.90
C ALA A 307 34.59 -20.62 0.40
N LEU A 308 33.82 -19.55 0.58
CA LEU A 308 33.63 -18.92 1.87
C LEU A 308 32.27 -19.40 2.39
N GLU A 309 32.27 -20.53 3.08
CA GLU A 309 31.20 -20.91 4.00
C GLU A 309 31.34 -20.08 5.29
N ASN A 310 30.18 -19.71 5.84
CA ASN A 310 29.95 -19.18 7.19
C ASN A 310 30.33 -17.71 7.48
N ALA A 311 29.42 -16.81 7.12
CA ALA A 311 29.06 -15.69 8.00
C ALA A 311 27.62 -15.90 8.47
N GLY A 312 27.44 -16.45 9.68
CA GLY A 312 26.13 -16.61 10.29
C GLY A 312 25.46 -15.27 10.60
N PRO A 313 24.12 -15.25 10.80
CA PRO A 313 23.38 -14.02 11.04
C PRO A 313 23.80 -13.39 12.37
N ARG A 314 24.21 -12.12 12.32
CA ARG A 314 24.32 -11.27 13.51
C ARG A 314 22.91 -11.11 14.09
N LYS A 315 22.63 -11.88 15.16
CA LYS A 315 21.48 -11.66 16.05
C LYS A 315 21.52 -10.20 16.52
N ARG A 316 20.61 -9.37 16.03
CA ARG A 316 20.26 -8.11 16.70
C ARG A 316 19.40 -8.46 17.90
N ALA A 317 19.69 -7.82 19.03
CA ALA A 317 18.98 -7.99 20.27
C ALA A 317 17.49 -7.66 20.08
N LEU A 318 16.66 -8.66 20.36
CA LEU A 318 15.23 -8.48 20.61
C LEU A 318 15.08 -7.47 21.75
N ALA A 319 14.49 -6.32 21.46
CA ALA A 319 13.79 -5.58 22.50
C ALA A 319 12.49 -6.35 22.75
N GLU A 320 12.44 -7.09 23.85
CA GLU A 320 11.19 -7.58 24.43
C GLU A 320 10.24 -6.39 24.60
N VAL A 321 9.20 -6.35 23.78
CA VAL A 321 7.96 -5.66 24.12
C VAL A 321 7.04 -6.76 24.63
N ASP A 322 7.09 -6.98 25.94
CA ASP A 322 6.06 -7.72 26.66
C ASP A 322 4.72 -6.99 26.44
N VAL A 323 3.83 -7.61 25.67
CA VAL A 323 2.40 -7.33 25.73
C VAL A 323 1.69 -8.66 25.88
N ASP A 324 1.57 -9.11 27.13
CA ASP A 324 0.56 -10.08 27.53
C ASP A 324 -0.81 -9.58 27.07
N PHE A 325 -1.43 -10.28 26.11
CA PHE A 325 -2.85 -10.12 25.79
C PHE A 325 -3.49 -11.47 25.45
N GLU A 326 -3.26 -12.47 26.30
CA GLU A 326 -4.23 -13.56 26.50
C GLU A 326 -5.13 -13.22 27.69
N ASP A 327 -6.28 -12.59 27.42
CA ASP A 327 -7.58 -12.84 28.07
C ASP A 327 -8.53 -11.67 27.77
N GLY A 328 -9.44 -11.86 26.80
CA GLY A 328 -10.34 -10.78 26.41
C GLY A 328 -11.55 -11.15 25.54
N LEU A 329 -11.90 -12.43 25.42
CA LEU A 329 -13.12 -12.86 24.72
C LEU A 329 -14.01 -13.70 25.65
N ARG A 330 -14.58 -13.05 26.67
CA ARG A 330 -15.80 -13.54 27.33
C ARG A 330 -16.79 -12.41 27.56
N GLY A 331 -17.86 -12.46 26.79
CA GLY A 331 -18.99 -11.54 26.91
C GLY A 331 -19.61 -11.54 28.29
N LYS A 332 -19.95 -10.35 28.77
CA LYS A 332 -20.94 -10.15 29.84
C LYS A 332 -22.18 -9.51 29.22
N ARG A 333 -23.16 -10.34 28.89
CA ARG A 333 -24.55 -9.91 28.78
C ARG A 333 -25.02 -9.52 30.18
N HIS A 334 -25.53 -8.29 30.31
CA HIS A 334 -26.41 -7.93 31.41
C HIS A 334 -27.63 -8.86 31.38
N GLN A 335 -27.77 -9.69 32.41
CA GLN A 335 -29.02 -10.34 32.74
C GLN A 335 -29.53 -9.75 34.05
N GLY A 336 -30.65 -9.04 33.95
CA GLY A 336 -31.36 -8.49 35.08
C GLY A 336 -31.83 -9.59 36.02
N VAL A 337 -31.64 -9.32 37.30
CA VAL A 337 -32.15 -10.08 38.43
C VAL A 337 -33.68 -10.15 38.36
N ARG A 338 -34.22 -11.37 38.40
CA ARG A 338 -35.56 -11.65 38.94
C ARG A 338 -35.53 -12.97 39.68
N MET A 339 -35.46 -12.89 41.02
CA MET A 339 -35.83 -13.98 41.92
C MET A 339 -37.34 -14.22 41.84
N GLY A 340 -37.74 -15.49 41.85
CA GLY A 340 -39.15 -15.89 41.87
C GLY A 340 -39.33 -17.41 41.90
N VAL A 341 -39.08 -17.98 43.09
CA VAL A 341 -39.76 -19.11 43.76
C VAL A 341 -40.15 -20.35 42.94
N VAL A 342 -39.60 -21.48 43.38
CA VAL A 342 -39.92 -22.86 43.02
C VAL A 342 -41.22 -23.32 43.72
N SER A 343 -42.10 -23.93 42.93
CA SER A 343 -43.25 -24.79 43.29
C SER A 343 -43.49 -25.58 41.99
N GLU A 344 -43.62 -26.90 41.90
CA GLU A 344 -43.83 -28.01 42.83
C GLU A 344 -43.51 -29.30 42.03
N LEU A 345 -43.16 -30.37 42.76
CA LEU A 345 -43.18 -31.80 42.38
C LEU A 345 -42.10 -32.35 41.43
#